data_AF-X0VZD7-F1
#
_entry.id   AF-X0VZD7-F1
#
_cell.length_a   1.000
_cell.length_b   1.000
_cell.length_c   1.000
_cell.angle_alpha   90.00
_cell.angle_beta   90.00
_cell.angle_gamma   90.00
#
_symmetry.space_group_name_H-M   'P 1'
#
loop_
_entity.id
_entity.type
_entity.pdbx_description
1 polymer ?
#
loop_
_entity_poly.entity_id
_entity_poly.type
_entity_poly.pdbx_seq_one_letter_code
_entity_poly.pdbx_strand_id
1 'polypeptide(L)'
;MSQPLPEHRPYEPHGAAKDLFYFQGREVLIEGPAGTGKSRAIWEKLYAVAYKYPGCRILVVRKTRESMTESVLVTWEDKVLP
;
A
#
# COMPACT_ATOMS: atom_id res chain seq x y z
N MET A 1 -24.72 15.88 1.99
CA MET A 1 -23.58 15.11 2.49
C MET A 1 -22.31 15.90 2.18
N SER A 2 -21.65 16.47 3.19
CA SER A 2 -20.40 17.22 3.00
C SER A 2 -19.30 16.27 2.54
N GLN A 3 -18.54 16.64 1.51
CA GLN A 3 -17.37 15.83 1.11
C GLN A 3 -16.39 15.78 2.29
N PRO A 4 -15.81 14.60 2.60
CA PRO A 4 -14.77 14.50 3.61
C PRO A 4 -13.57 15.37 3.21
N LEU A 5 -12.94 15.99 4.22
CA LEU A 5 -11.67 16.69 4.05
C LEU A 5 -10.66 15.76 3.34
N PRO A 6 -9.76 16.28 2.50
CA PRO A 6 -8.83 15.46 1.73
C PRO A 6 -8.07 14.41 2.54
N GLU A 7 -7.73 14.73 3.79
CA GLU A 7 -7.06 13.82 4.75
C GLU A 7 -7.94 12.66 5.26
N HIS A 8 -9.25 12.80 5.22
CA HIS A 8 -10.22 11.80 5.68
C HIS A 8 -10.86 11.02 4.52
N ARG A 9 -10.36 11.21 3.28
CA ARG A 9 -10.88 10.48 2.13
C ARG A 9 -10.41 9.02 2.19
N PRO A 10 -11.33 8.05 2.02
CA PRO A 10 -10.95 6.67 1.83
C PRO A 10 -9.96 6.54 0.69
N TYR A 11 -8.99 5.64 0.85
CA TYR A 11 -8.05 5.35 -0.22
C TYR A 11 -8.77 4.79 -1.45
N GLU A 12 -8.46 5.35 -2.62
CA GLU A 12 -8.93 4.85 -3.92
C GLU A 12 -7.71 4.61 -4.83
N PRO A 13 -7.49 3.38 -5.32
CA PRO A 13 -6.40 3.09 -6.24
C PRO A 13 -6.75 3.51 -7.68
N HIS A 14 -5.79 4.12 -8.37
CA HIS A 14 -5.93 4.55 -9.78
C HIS A 14 -4.83 3.95 -10.67
N GLY A 15 -5.11 3.79 -11.97
CA GLY A 15 -4.15 3.29 -12.96
C GLY A 15 -3.50 1.97 -12.55
N ALA A 16 -2.18 1.86 -12.71
CA ALA A 16 -1.42 0.66 -12.35
C ALA A 16 -1.56 0.23 -10.87
N ALA A 17 -1.85 1.16 -9.95
CA ALA A 17 -2.12 0.83 -8.55
C ALA A 17 -3.43 0.04 -8.40
N LYS A 18 -4.43 0.35 -9.23
CA LYS A 18 -5.71 -0.38 -9.28
C LYS A 18 -5.49 -1.79 -9.82
N ASP A 19 -4.75 -1.90 -10.91
CA ASP A 19 -4.43 -3.20 -11.50
C ASP A 19 -3.64 -4.06 -10.50
N LEU A 20 -2.65 -3.49 -9.83
CA LEU A 20 -1.92 -4.15 -8.75
C LEU A 20 -2.86 -4.61 -7.63
N PHE A 21 -3.78 -3.76 -7.18
CA PHE A 21 -4.68 -4.06 -6.06
C PHE A 21 -5.55 -5.31 -6.35
N TYR A 22 -6.11 -5.40 -7.57
CA TYR A 22 -6.97 -6.51 -7.97
C TYR A 22 -6.25 -7.72 -8.57
N PHE A 23 -4.96 -7.60 -8.89
CA PHE A 23 -4.19 -8.71 -9.46
C PHE A 23 -4.11 -9.92 -8.51
N GLN A 24 -4.44 -11.11 -9.02
CA GLN A 24 -4.48 -12.36 -8.24
C GLN A 24 -3.39 -13.38 -8.62
N GLY A 25 -2.49 -13.04 -9.55
CA GLY A 25 -1.38 -13.92 -9.93
C GLY A 25 -0.31 -14.01 -8.83
N ARG A 26 0.70 -14.86 -9.07
CA ARG A 26 1.75 -15.16 -8.09
C ARG A 26 2.74 -14.01 -7.90
N GLU A 27 3.09 -13.30 -8.96
CA GLU A 27 4.12 -12.26 -8.96
C GLU A 27 3.64 -11.05 -9.76
N VAL A 28 3.92 -9.85 -9.24
CA VAL A 28 3.59 -8.57 -9.89
C VAL A 28 4.68 -7.55 -9.61
N LEU A 29 4.99 -6.74 -10.62
CA LEU A 29 5.88 -5.60 -10.52
C LEU A 29 5.08 -4.31 -10.78
N ILE A 30 5.26 -3.32 -9.92
CA ILE A 30 4.77 -1.96 -10.15
C ILE A 30 5.97 -1.01 -10.26
N GLU A 31 6.08 -0.34 -11.39
CA GLU A 31 7.16 0.61 -11.68
C GLU A 31 6.59 2.00 -11.96
N GLY A 32 7.38 3.04 -11.67
CA GLY A 32 7.05 4.42 -12.01
C GLY A 32 7.88 5.43 -11.21
N PRO A 33 7.81 6.72 -11.56
CA PRO A 33 8.58 7.80 -10.92
C PRO A 33 8.44 7.84 -9.39
N ALA A 34 9.43 8.39 -8.68
CA ALA A 34 9.32 8.56 -7.22
C ALA A 34 8.09 9.43 -6.84
N GLY A 35 7.46 9.14 -5.70
CA GLY A 35 6.31 9.90 -5.21
C GLY A 35 4.95 9.53 -5.83
N THR A 36 4.87 8.60 -6.77
CA THR A 36 3.60 8.22 -7.46
C THR A 36 2.70 7.23 -6.69
N GLY A 37 2.87 7.07 -5.38
CA GLY A 37 1.96 6.26 -4.57
C GLY A 37 2.12 4.73 -4.65
N LYS A 38 3.19 4.22 -5.27
CA LYS A 38 3.45 2.77 -5.38
C LYS A 38 3.48 2.05 -4.01
N SER A 39 4.25 2.58 -3.06
CA SER A 39 4.36 2.00 -1.72
C SER A 39 3.02 1.97 -0.99
N ARG A 40 2.24 3.05 -1.14
CA ARG A 40 0.88 3.18 -0.60
C ARG A 40 -0.03 2.09 -1.17
N ALA A 41 -0.02 1.90 -2.48
CA ALA A 41 -0.85 0.89 -3.14
C ALA A 41 -0.50 -0.55 -2.72
N ILE A 42 0.80 -0.85 -2.59
CA ILE A 42 1.26 -2.16 -2.11
C ILE A 42 0.76 -2.40 -0.68
N TRP A 43 0.92 -1.42 0.21
CA TRP A 43 0.47 -1.58 1.60
C TRP A 43 -1.03 -1.77 1.73
N GLU A 44 -1.83 -1.03 0.97
CA GLU A 44 -3.29 -1.17 0.96
C GLU A 44 -3.71 -2.57 0.52
N LYS A 45 -3.04 -3.12 -0.49
CA LYS A 45 -3.26 -4.52 -0.89
C LYS A 45 -2.85 -5.50 0.21
N LEU A 46 -1.68 -5.31 0.82
CA LEU A 46 -1.20 -6.18 1.90
C LEU A 46 -2.14 -6.15 3.11
N TYR A 47 -2.66 -4.97 3.46
CA TYR A 47 -3.65 -4.82 4.53
C TYR A 47 -4.95 -5.55 4.20
N ALA A 48 -5.47 -5.36 2.98
CA ALA A 48 -6.66 -6.07 2.51
C ALA A 48 -6.45 -7.60 2.50
N VAL A 49 -5.26 -8.08 2.13
CA VAL A 49 -4.89 -9.51 2.21
C VAL A 49 -4.87 -9.99 3.66
N ALA A 50 -4.27 -9.22 4.58
CA ALA A 50 -4.21 -9.57 5.99
C ALA A 50 -5.60 -9.62 6.65
N TYR A 51 -6.47 -8.69 6.28
CA TYR A 51 -7.86 -8.67 6.72
C TYR A 51 -8.67 -9.84 6.14
N LYS A 52 -8.50 -10.12 4.83
CA LYS A 52 -9.24 -11.17 4.13
C LYS A 52 -8.82 -12.58 4.51
N TYR A 53 -7.54 -12.79 4.84
CA TYR A 53 -6.98 -14.10 5.13
C TYR A 53 -6.36 -14.13 6.54
N PRO A 54 -7.17 -14.42 7.58
CA PRO A 54 -6.67 -14.53 8.95
C PRO A 54 -5.52 -15.53 9.06
N GLY A 55 -4.46 -15.13 9.76
CA GLY A 55 -3.26 -15.96 9.95
C GLY A 55 -2.24 -15.89 8.82
N CYS A 56 -2.45 -15.07 7.79
CA CYS A 56 -1.42 -14.85 6.77
C CYS A 56 -0.14 -14.25 7.39
N ARG A 57 1.01 -14.55 6.76
CA ARG A 57 2.31 -13.98 7.15
C ARG A 57 2.85 -13.21 5.95
N ILE A 58 3.07 -11.91 6.16
CA ILE A 58 3.53 -10.99 5.13
C ILE A 58 4.95 -10.57 5.47
N LEU A 59 5.86 -10.76 4.51
CA LEU A 59 7.26 -10.31 4.61
C LEU A 59 7.47 -9.12 3.69
N VAL A 60 7.91 -8.00 4.27
CA VAL A 60 8.28 -6.78 3.53
C VAL A 60 9.79 -6.60 3.64
N VAL A 61 10.46 -6.41 2.50
CA VAL A 61 11.94 -6.32 2.42
C VAL A 61 12.40 -5.09 1.65
N ARG A 62 13.59 -4.60 2.01
CA ARG A 62 14.32 -3.52 1.33
C ARG A 62 15.81 -3.81 1.38
N LYS A 63 16.59 -3.13 0.52
CA LYS A 63 18.04 -3.30 0.42
C LYS A 63 18.76 -3.04 1.76
N THR A 64 18.32 -2.03 2.51
CA THR A 64 18.85 -1.71 3.84
C THR A 64 17.70 -1.43 4.80
N ARG A 65 17.93 -1.69 6.10
CA ARG A 65 16.94 -1.44 7.17
C ARG A 65 16.63 0.05 7.30
N GLU A 66 17.66 0.89 7.20
CA GLU A 66 17.55 2.35 7.28
C GLU A 66 16.56 2.92 6.24
N SER A 67 16.64 2.46 4.99
CA SER A 67 15.71 2.89 3.93
C SER A 67 14.26 2.45 4.17
N MET A 68 14.02 1.52 5.08
CA MET A 68 12.68 1.05 5.45
C MET A 68 12.00 1.98 6.45
N THR A 69 12.77 2.50 7.42
CA THR A 69 12.30 3.40 8.48
C THR A 69 11.81 4.73 7.90
N GLU A 70 12.50 5.29 6.91
CA GLU A 70 12.19 6.62 6.39
C GLU A 70 11.02 6.67 5.40
N SER A 71 10.56 5.53 4.88
CA SER A 71 9.61 5.53 3.78
C SER A 71 8.49 4.51 3.93
N VAL A 72 8.84 3.24 4.05
CA VAL A 72 7.88 2.14 3.98
C VAL A 72 7.07 2.03 5.27
N LEU A 73 7.71 2.17 6.44
CA LEU A 73 7.04 2.10 7.74
C LEU A 73 6.20 3.34 8.04
N VAL A 74 6.71 4.54 7.72
CA VAL A 74 5.93 5.79 7.86
C VAL A 74 4.67 5.76 6.98
N THR A 75 4.77 5.28 5.73
CA THR A 75 3.58 5.13 4.86
C THR A 75 2.55 4.18 5.47
N TRP A 76 3.01 3.11 6.11
CA TRP A 76 2.13 2.15 6.77
C TRP A 76 1.40 2.78 7.96
N GLU A 77 2.15 3.40 8.87
CA GLU A 77 1.63 3.98 10.11
C GLU A 77 0.73 5.19 9.85
N ASP A 78 1.17 6.14 9.03
CA ASP A 78 0.48 7.43 8.88
C ASP A 78 -0.69 7.38 7.90
N LYS A 79 -0.69 6.40 7.00
CA LYS A 79 -1.66 6.39 5.90
C LYS A 79 -2.58 5.18 5.97
N VAL A 80 -2.07 3.99 6.30
CA VAL A 80 -2.79 2.72 6.07
C VAL A 80 -3.52 2.26 7.31
N LEU A 81 -2.88 2.39 8.47
CA LEU A 81 -3.52 2.07 9.73
C LEU A 81 -4.64 3.08 10.05
N PRO A 82 -5.73 2.65 10.70
CA PRO A 82 -6.80 3.53 11.18
C PRO A 82 -6.34 4.52 12.26
#